data_AF-A0A811MVZ0-F1
#
_entry.id   AF-A0A811MVZ0-F1
#
_cell.length_a   1.000
_cell.length_b   1.000
_cell.length_c   1.000
_cell.angle_alpha   90.00
_cell.angle_beta   90.00
_cell.angle_gamma   90.00
#
_symmetry.space_group_name_H-M   'P 1'
#
loop_
_entity.id
_entity.type
_entity.pdbx_description
1 polymer ?
#
loop_
_entity_poly.entity_id
_entity_poly.type
_entity_poly.pdbx_seq_one_letter_code
_entity_poly.pdbx_strand_id
1 'polypeptide(L)'
;MNIERLRKLVELVGKQRLVLDLSCRKKDGRYTIVTDRWQKFSDVFVDKPTLEYLAAFADEFLVHGLGQVVTYAGGVSTMDDLERIKKAGKSRVDVTVGSALDIFGGDLPYKDVVLWHKKQSMVGQV
;
A
#
# COMPACT_ATOMS: atom_id res chain seq x y z
N MET A 1 18.41 -1.53 8.44
CA MET A 1 17.54 -2.69 8.77
C MET A 1 18.43 -3.83 9.24
N ASN A 2 18.06 -4.57 10.29
CA ASN A 2 18.86 -5.70 10.78
C ASN A 2 18.37 -7.01 10.15
N ILE A 3 19.05 -7.45 9.10
CA ILE A 3 18.66 -8.65 8.32
C ILE A 3 18.76 -9.93 9.15
N GLU A 4 19.70 -10.02 10.08
CA GLU A 4 19.85 -11.22 10.91
C GLU A 4 18.65 -11.43 11.83
N ARG A 5 18.13 -10.35 12.41
CA ARG A 5 16.88 -10.40 13.20
C ARG A 5 15.67 -10.72 12.33
N LEU A 6 15.61 -10.17 11.11
CA LEU A 6 14.53 -10.49 10.17
C LEU A 6 14.56 -11.97 9.77
N ARG A 7 15.74 -12.55 9.53
CA ARG A 7 15.90 -13.99 9.27
C ARG A 7 15.41 -14.85 10.43
N LYS A 8 15.81 -14.52 11.66
CA LYS A 8 15.32 -15.22 12.86
C LYS A 8 13.80 -15.13 13.01
N LEU A 9 13.21 -13.98 12.66
CA LEU A 9 11.76 -13.81 12.66
C LEU A 9 11.08 -14.70 11.61
N VAL A 10 11.64 -14.76 10.40
CA VAL A 10 11.15 -15.64 9.32
C VAL A 10 11.26 -17.11 9.70
N GLU A 11 12.38 -17.53 10.30
CA GLU A 11 12.58 -18.90 10.75
C GLU A 11 11.57 -19.31 11.83
N LEU A 12 11.26 -18.41 12.75
CA LEU A 12 10.31 -18.66 13.84
C LEU A 12 8.84 -18.66 13.37
N VAL A 13 8.47 -17.73 12.48
CA VAL A 13 7.06 -17.44 12.15
C VAL A 13 6.63 -17.99 10.79
N GLY A 14 7.56 -18.08 9.84
CA GLY A 14 7.30 -18.33 8.42
C GLY A 14 6.96 -17.05 7.65
N LYS A 15 7.61 -16.82 6.50
CA LYS A 15 7.42 -15.59 5.70
C LYS A 15 5.96 -15.36 5.27
N GLN A 16 5.22 -16.43 5.01
CA GLN A 16 3.81 -16.44 4.62
C GLN A 16 2.86 -15.87 5.69
N ARG A 17 3.35 -15.60 6.89
CA ARG A 17 2.60 -14.99 7.99
C ARG A 17 3.14 -13.61 8.38
N LEU A 18 4.07 -13.07 7.60
CA LEU A 18 4.71 -11.79 7.87
C LEU A 18 4.29 -10.76 6.83
N VAL A 19 3.97 -9.57 7.33
CA VAL A 19 3.80 -8.35 6.55
C VAL A 19 4.93 -7.40 6.95
N LEU A 20 5.72 -6.94 5.98
CA LEU A 20 6.75 -5.93 6.25
C LEU A 20 6.15 -4.53 6.09
N ASP A 21 6.14 -3.78 7.20
CA ASP A 21 5.75 -2.37 7.23
C ASP A 21 6.93 -1.47 6.86
N LEU A 22 6.82 -0.80 5.71
CA LEU A 22 7.85 0.04 5.11
C LEU A 22 7.36 1.50 5.10
N SER A 23 7.65 2.23 6.18
CA SER A 23 7.51 3.68 6.22
C SER A 23 8.52 4.33 5.25
N CYS A 24 8.07 5.14 4.29
CA CYS A 24 8.91 5.78 3.29
C CYS A 24 8.74 7.30 3.14
N ARG A 25 9.82 8.02 2.85
CA ARG A 25 9.76 9.48 2.58
C ARG A 25 10.51 9.79 1.30
N LYS A 26 9.99 10.73 0.50
CA LYS A 26 10.66 11.17 -0.72
C LYS A 26 11.85 12.07 -0.37
N LYS A 27 13.02 11.75 -0.92
CA LYS A 27 14.26 12.52 -0.83
C LYS A 27 14.99 12.45 -2.16
N ASP A 28 15.35 13.60 -2.72
CA ASP A 28 16.09 13.72 -3.99
C ASP A 28 15.46 12.92 -5.14
N GLY A 29 14.13 13.00 -5.26
CA GLY A 29 13.37 12.32 -6.30
C GLY A 29 13.09 10.83 -6.05
N ARG A 30 13.67 10.21 -5.02
CA ARG A 30 13.52 8.79 -4.69
C ARG A 30 12.81 8.57 -3.36
N TYR A 31 12.10 7.45 -3.20
CA TYR A 31 11.53 7.05 -1.92
C TYR A 31 12.55 6.24 -1.13
N THR A 32 12.78 6.64 0.12
CA THR A 32 13.69 5.95 1.05
C THR A 32 12.91 5.47 2.25
N ILE A 33 13.22 4.28 2.75
CA ILE A 33 12.67 3.79 4.02
C ILE A 33 13.18 4.69 5.14
N VAL A 34 12.27 5.14 6.00
CA VAL A 34 12.57 5.95 7.17
C VAL A 34 12.15 5.24 8.45
N THR A 35 12.88 5.53 9.52
CA THR A 35 12.68 4.94 10.85
C THR A 35 12.64 6.05 11.89
N ASP A 36 12.41 5.70 13.16
CA ASP A 36 12.33 6.66 14.27
C ASP A 36 11.31 7.77 13.97
N ARG A 37 10.04 7.37 13.84
CA ARG A 37 8.91 8.27 13.54
C ARG A 37 9.22 9.20 12.35
N TRP A 38 9.76 8.65 11.26
CA TRP A 38 10.06 9.35 10.01
C TRP A 38 11.16 10.41 10.09
N GLN A 39 11.94 10.42 11.18
CA GLN A 39 13.03 11.37 11.39
C GLN A 39 14.34 10.86 10.79
N LYS A 40 14.57 9.53 10.80
CA LYS A 40 15.82 8.93 10.35
C LYS A 40 15.67 8.24 9.00
N PHE A 41 16.28 8.81 7.96
CA PHE A 41 16.44 8.15 6.66
C PHE A 41 17.39 6.97 6.77
N SER A 42 17.03 5.86 6.12
CA SER A 42 17.94 4.77 5.85
C SER A 42 18.57 4.91 4.46
N ASP A 43 19.56 4.07 4.16
CA ASP A 43 20.15 3.95 2.82
C ASP A 43 19.38 2.95 1.93
N VAL A 44 18.18 2.54 2.36
CA VAL A 44 17.34 1.56 1.66
C VAL A 44 16.24 2.27 0.89
N PHE A 45 16.23 2.10 -0.43
CA PHE A 45 15.25 2.69 -1.32
C PHE A 45 14.01 1.81 -1.42
N VAL A 46 12.85 2.43 -1.64
CA VAL A 46 11.64 1.70 -2.05
C VAL A 46 11.66 1.62 -3.57
N ASP A 47 12.32 0.58 -4.08
CA ASP A 47 12.47 0.28 -5.50
C ASP A 47 12.31 -1.22 -5.78
N LYS A 48 12.23 -1.59 -7.07
CA LYS A 48 12.02 -2.98 -7.49
C LYS A 48 13.08 -3.94 -6.91
N PRO A 49 14.40 -3.69 -7.04
CA PRO A 49 15.42 -4.59 -6.51
C PRO A 49 15.29 -4.79 -4.99
N THR A 50 14.98 -3.72 -4.25
CA THR A 50 14.77 -3.83 -2.81
C THR A 50 13.54 -4.66 -2.48
N LEU A 51 12.40 -4.42 -3.14
CA LEU A 51 11.17 -5.19 -2.88
C LEU A 51 11.34 -6.68 -3.24
N GLU A 52 12.00 -6.99 -4.35
CA GLU A 52 12.33 -8.37 -4.73
C GLU A 52 13.21 -9.05 -3.67
N TYR A 53 14.21 -8.34 -3.15
CA TYR A 53 15.04 -8.83 -2.05
C TYR A 53 14.22 -9.05 -0.78
N LEU A 54 13.33 -8.13 -0.43
CA LEU A 54 12.53 -8.22 0.79
C LEU A 54 11.42 -9.29 0.71
N ALA A 55 10.98 -9.68 -0.48
CA ALA A 55 9.94 -10.70 -0.68
C ALA A 55 10.40 -12.11 -0.27
N ALA A 56 11.71 -12.30 -0.08
CA ALA A 56 12.25 -13.51 0.53
C ALA A 56 11.89 -13.63 2.03
N PHE A 57 11.46 -12.53 2.68
CA PHE A 57 11.26 -12.46 4.12
C PHE A 57 9.80 -12.18 4.55
N ALA A 58 8.89 -11.90 3.62
CA ALA A 58 7.47 -11.67 3.91
C ALA A 58 6.60 -12.05 2.72
N ASP A 59 5.31 -12.28 2.98
CA ASP A 59 4.31 -12.54 1.92
C ASP A 59 3.74 -11.24 1.37
N GLU A 60 3.61 -10.23 2.23
CA GLU A 60 3.02 -8.94 1.88
C GLU A 60 3.86 -7.77 2.39
N PHE A 61 3.62 -6.61 1.79
CA PHE A 61 4.21 -5.34 2.21
C PHE A 61 3.10 -4.35 2.52
N LEU A 62 3.23 -3.66 3.65
CA LEU A 62 2.49 -2.43 3.92
C LEU A 62 3.44 -1.27 3.66
N VAL A 63 3.25 -0.54 2.56
CA VAL A 63 4.09 0.61 2.23
C VAL A 63 3.29 1.88 2.46
N HIS A 64 3.83 2.79 3.28
CA HIS A 64 3.14 4.04 3.61
C HIS A 64 4.11 5.21 3.66
N GLY A 65 3.64 6.41 3.32
CA GLY A 65 4.46 7.63 3.23
C GLY A 65 3.98 8.76 4.14
N LEU A 66 4.92 9.57 4.67
CA LEU A 66 4.55 10.76 5.43
C LEU A 66 4.37 11.96 4.50
N GLY A 67 3.15 12.51 4.48
CA GLY A 67 2.81 13.72 3.74
C GLY A 67 2.13 13.54 2.39
N GLN A 68 1.91 12.31 1.91
CA GLN A 68 1.12 12.03 0.71
C GLN A 68 0.51 10.65 0.78
N VAL A 69 -0.82 10.61 0.56
CA VAL A 69 -1.68 9.46 0.26
C VAL A 69 -1.40 8.18 1.06
N VAL A 70 -2.32 7.84 1.97
CA VAL A 70 -2.39 6.50 2.56
C VAL A 70 -3.18 5.63 1.59
N THR A 71 -2.59 4.59 1.02
CA THR A 71 -3.31 3.65 0.13
C THR A 71 -3.67 2.39 0.89
N TYR A 72 -4.96 2.09 1.00
CA TYR A 72 -5.48 0.84 1.54
C TYR A 72 -5.41 -0.26 0.48
N ALA A 73 -4.70 -1.35 0.78
CA ALA A 73 -4.65 -2.55 -0.03
C ALA A 73 -5.06 -3.75 0.83
N GLY A 74 -6.31 -4.20 0.66
CA GLY A 74 -6.86 -5.28 1.47
C GLY A 74 -8.25 -5.73 1.02
N GLY A 75 -8.33 -6.59 0.01
CA GLY A 75 -9.55 -7.34 -0.31
C GLY A 75 -10.76 -6.51 -0.78
N VAL A 76 -10.54 -5.32 -1.34
CA VAL A 76 -11.63 -4.48 -1.87
C VAL A 76 -12.26 -5.17 -3.05
N SER A 77 -13.53 -5.55 -2.89
CA SER A 77 -14.23 -6.39 -3.86
C SER A 77 -15.62 -5.88 -4.24
N THR A 78 -16.12 -4.86 -3.53
CA THR A 78 -17.43 -4.25 -3.80
C THR A 78 -17.36 -2.73 -3.88
N MET A 79 -18.36 -2.11 -4.50
CA MET A 79 -18.52 -0.64 -4.47
C MET A 79 -18.75 -0.12 -3.04
N ASP A 80 -19.39 -0.91 -2.18
CA ASP A 80 -19.61 -0.56 -0.77
C ASP A 80 -18.29 -0.45 0.00
N ASP A 81 -17.28 -1.25 -0.35
CA ASP A 81 -15.95 -1.15 0.26
C ASP A 81 -15.28 0.17 -0.12
N LEU A 82 -15.39 0.59 -1.38
CA LEU A 82 -14.90 1.89 -1.84
C LEU A 82 -15.56 3.04 -1.08
N GLU A 83 -16.89 2.99 -0.91
CA GLU A 83 -17.64 4.00 -0.14
C GLU A 83 -17.27 4.01 1.34
N ARG A 84 -17.16 2.82 1.96
CA ARG A 84 -16.76 2.68 3.36
C ARG A 84 -15.36 3.24 3.62
N ILE A 85 -14.40 2.89 2.77
CA ILE A 85 -13.01 3.38 2.87
C ILE A 85 -12.96 4.89 2.67
N LYS A 86 -13.66 5.41 1.65
CA LYS A 86 -13.72 6.85 1.41
C LYS A 86 -14.30 7.61 2.60
N LYS A 87 -15.44 7.15 3.13
CA LYS A 87 -16.14 7.78 4.26
C LYS A 87 -15.28 7.73 5.53
N ALA A 88 -14.74 6.56 5.87
CA ALA A 88 -13.89 6.38 7.04
C ALA A 88 -12.58 7.18 6.92
N GLY A 89 -11.97 7.17 5.74
CA GLY A 89 -10.74 7.88 5.41
C GLY A 89 -10.92 9.39 5.22
N LYS A 90 -12.15 9.92 5.24
CA LYS A 90 -12.47 11.33 4.95
C LYS A 90 -11.82 11.83 3.66
N SER A 91 -11.84 11.00 2.61
CA SER A 91 -11.17 11.27 1.32
C SER A 91 -9.64 11.43 1.38
N ARG A 92 -8.97 10.98 2.45
CA ARG A 92 -7.50 11.04 2.61
C ARG A 92 -6.82 9.68 2.45
N VAL A 93 -7.61 8.65 2.15
CA VAL A 93 -7.16 7.26 1.98
C VAL A 93 -7.54 6.83 0.57
N ASP A 94 -6.53 6.55 -0.26
CA ASP A 94 -6.69 5.94 -1.57
C ASP A 94 -6.78 4.42 -1.42
N VAL A 95 -7.12 3.71 -2.49
CA VAL A 95 -7.44 2.29 -2.45
C VAL A 95 -6.92 1.55 -3.67
N THR A 96 -6.42 0.34 -3.47
CA THR A 96 -6.14 -0.59 -4.58
C THR A 96 -7.31 -1.53 -4.79
N VAL A 97 -7.72 -1.70 -6.05
CA VAL A 97 -8.66 -2.75 -6.46
C VAL A 97 -7.93 -3.67 -7.43
N GLY A 98 -7.80 -4.94 -7.06
CA GLY A 98 -7.03 -5.94 -7.80
C GLY A 98 -7.95 -6.98 -8.47
N SER A 99 -7.75 -8.25 -8.12
CA SER A 99 -8.43 -9.43 -8.70
C SER A 99 -9.96 -9.37 -8.69
N ALA A 100 -10.58 -8.54 -7.85
CA ALA A 100 -12.02 -8.36 -7.87
C ALA A 100 -12.54 -7.66 -9.13
N LEU A 101 -11.72 -6.88 -9.84
CA LEU A 101 -12.15 -6.22 -11.08
C LEU A 101 -12.45 -7.23 -12.18
N ASP A 102 -13.51 -6.97 -12.96
CA ASP A 102 -13.91 -7.76 -14.13
C ASP A 102 -12.81 -7.89 -15.20
N ILE A 103 -12.01 -6.85 -15.41
CA ILE A 103 -10.84 -6.89 -16.31
C ILE A 103 -9.75 -7.89 -15.86
N PHE A 104 -9.80 -8.34 -14.60
CA PHE A 104 -8.93 -9.37 -14.04
C PHE A 104 -9.67 -10.66 -13.68
N GLY A 105 -10.92 -10.81 -14.13
CA GLY A 105 -11.72 -12.03 -13.93
C GLY A 105 -12.57 -12.07 -12.67
N GLY A 106 -12.74 -10.94 -11.96
CA GLY A 106 -13.65 -10.82 -10.82
C GLY A 106 -15.03 -10.25 -11.18
N ASP A 107 -15.85 -9.99 -10.16
CA ASP A 107 -17.26 -9.57 -10.35
C ASP A 107 -17.47 -8.04 -10.24
N LEU A 108 -16.45 -7.27 -9.84
CA LEU A 108 -16.54 -5.82 -9.68
C LEU A 108 -16.36 -5.12 -11.04
N PRO A 109 -17.37 -4.42 -11.57
CA PRO A 109 -17.25 -3.86 -12.91
C PRO A 109 -16.26 -2.69 -12.96
N TYR A 110 -15.23 -2.76 -13.80
CA TYR A 110 -14.26 -1.68 -14.03
C TYR A 110 -14.95 -0.36 -14.38
N LYS A 111 -15.99 -0.43 -15.22
CA LYS A 111 -16.77 0.73 -15.64
C LYS A 111 -17.39 1.47 -14.46
N ASP A 112 -17.88 0.75 -13.46
CA ASP A 112 -18.55 1.35 -12.31
C ASP A 112 -17.54 2.03 -11.38
N VAL A 113 -16.36 1.41 -11.19
CA VAL A 113 -15.25 2.02 -10.46
C VAL A 113 -14.79 3.33 -11.14
N VAL A 114 -14.67 3.35 -12.47
CA VAL A 114 -14.31 4.55 -13.23
C VAL A 114 -15.38 5.64 -13.10
N LEU A 115 -16.66 5.28 -13.27
CA LEU A 115 -17.77 6.22 -13.15
C LEU A 115 -17.86 6.81 -11.75
N TRP A 116 -17.64 5.98 -10.73
CA TRP A 116 -17.57 6.41 -9.34
C TRP A 116 -16.47 7.45 -9.14
N HIS A 117 -15.23 7.19 -9.57
CA HIS A 117 -14.13 8.15 -9.46
C HIS A 117 -14.42 9.47 -10.20
N LYS A 118 -14.99 9.42 -11.42
CA LYS A 118 -15.39 10.61 -12.18
C LYS A 118 -16.38 11.48 -11.41
N LYS A 119 -17.37 10.87 -10.74
CA LYS A 119 -18.33 11.60 -9.89
C LYS A 119 -17.62 12.30 -8.73
N GLN A 120 -16.61 11.67 -8.13
CA GLN A 120 -15.86 12.26 -7.01
C GLN A 120 -15.04 13.49 -7.42
N SER A 121 -14.48 13.51 -8.64
CA SER A 121 -13.71 14.63 -9.18
C SER A 121 -14.56 15.89 -9.38
N MET A 122 -15.87 15.74 -9.60
CA MET A 122 -16.81 16.83 -9.84
C MET A 122 -17.29 17.51 -8.54
N VAL A 123 -17.19 16.83 -7.39
CA VAL A 123 -17.68 17.34 -6.09
C VAL A 123 -16.65 18.25 -5.40
N GLY A 124 -15.36 18.17 -5.78
CA GLY A 124 -14.28 18.97 -5.18
C GLY A 124 -13.98 20.33 -5.84
N GLN A 125 -14.80 20.78 -6.79
CA GLN A 125 -14.61 22.05 -7.53
C GLN A 125 -15.58 23.18 -7.11
N VAL A 126 -16.24 23.05 -5.95
CA VAL A 126 -17.13 24.08 -5.39
C VAL A 126 -16.58 24.59 -4.06
#